data_AF-A0A0N9NB78-F1
#
_entry.id   AF-A0A0N9NB78-F1
#
_cell.length_a   1.000
_cell.length_b   1.000
_cell.length_c   1.000
_cell.angle_alpha   90.00
_cell.angle_beta   90.00
_cell.angle_gamma   90.00
#
_symmetry.space_group_name_H-M   'P 1'
#
loop_
_entity.id
_entity.type
_entity.pdbx_description
1 polymer ?
#
loop_
_entity_poly.entity_id
_entity_poly.type
_entity_poly.pdbx_seq_one_letter_code
_entity_poly.pdbx_strand_id
1 'polypeptide(L)' 'MLTSPNGFMDDVSAQEAGIIVTLMMLSHFSFVTYEKEHHEDCERISAYFHQLRDFIFTLSPESQTKILNAID' A
#
# COMPACT_ATOMS: atom_id res chain seq x y z
N MET A 1 4.47 15.92 -5.63
CA MET A 1 4.20 15.83 -4.19
C MET A 1 2.93 15.02 -3.91
N LEU A 2 3.07 13.97 -3.11
CA LEU A 2 1.96 13.14 -2.61
C LEU A 2 1.66 13.52 -1.16
N THR A 3 0.38 13.53 -0.79
CA THR A 3 -0.06 13.73 0.60
C THR A 3 -0.88 12.54 1.03
N SER A 4 -0.51 11.89 2.14
CA SER A 4 -1.23 10.73 2.68
C SER A 4 -2.05 11.11 3.94
N PRO A 5 -2.98 10.24 4.38
CA PRO A 5 -3.82 10.49 5.55
C PRO A 5 -3.04 10.65 6.86
N ASN A 6 -1.83 10.11 6.97
CA ASN A 6 -0.99 10.18 8.17
C ASN A 6 -0.20 11.50 8.27
N GLY A 7 -0.36 12.41 7.32
CA GLY A 7 0.35 13.70 7.26
C GLY A 7 1.70 13.64 6.55
N PHE A 8 2.09 12.50 5.98
CA PHE A 8 3.24 12.43 5.07
C PHE A 8 3.00 13.31 3.85
N MET A 9 4.02 14.10 3.51
CA MET A 9 4.00 15.06 2.42
C MET A 9 5.41 15.16 1.85
N ASP A 10 5.64 14.53 0.69
CA ASP A 10 6.95 14.51 0.03
C ASP A 10 6.79 14.36 -1.48
N ASP A 11 7.85 14.65 -2.23
CA ASP A 11 7.95 14.31 -3.63
C ASP A 11 8.27 12.83 -3.81
N VAL A 12 7.44 12.19 -4.61
CA VAL A 12 7.53 10.77 -4.95
C VAL A 12 7.57 10.64 -6.47
N SER A 13 8.35 9.67 -6.93
CA SER A 13 8.32 9.22 -8.32
C SER A 13 6.96 8.60 -8.66
N ALA A 14 6.67 8.47 -9.96
CA ALA A 14 5.47 7.80 -10.42
C ALA A 14 5.39 6.33 -9.94
N GLN A 15 6.55 5.66 -9.82
CA GLN A 15 6.62 4.29 -9.30
C GLN A 15 6.23 4.23 -7.83
N GLU A 16 6.82 5.09 -6.98
CA GLU A 16 6.51 5.16 -5.55
C GLU A 16 5.03 5.51 -5.32
N ALA A 17 4.51 6.51 -6.04
CA ALA A 17 3.10 6.88 -5.98
C ALA A 17 2.17 5.70 -6.33
N GLY A 18 2.50 4.95 -7.39
CA GLY A 18 1.73 3.79 -7.80
C GLY A 18 1.69 2.70 -6.73
N ILE A 19 2.84 2.43 -6.09
CA ILE A 19 2.93 1.44 -5.00
C ILE A 19 2.10 1.91 -3.80
N ILE A 20 2.27 3.16 -3.36
CA ILE A 20 1.58 3.72 -2.19
C ILE A 20 0.06 3.65 -2.37
N VAL A 21 -0.45 4.16 -3.50
CA VAL A 21 -1.90 4.16 -3.79
C VAL A 21 -2.44 2.73 -3.87
N THR A 22 -1.68 1.81 -4.49
CA THR A 22 -2.12 0.41 -4.59
C THR A 22 -2.20 -0.26 -3.21
N LEU A 23 -1.22 -0.04 -2.33
CA LEU A 23 -1.25 -0.57 -0.96
C LEU A 23 -2.43 -0.02 -0.16
N MET A 24 -2.70 1.28 -0.25
CA MET A 24 -3.86 1.90 0.40
C MET A 24 -5.18 1.29 -0.12
N MET A 25 -5.29 1.09 -1.43
CA MET A 25 -6.49 0.50 -2.03
C MET A 25 -6.66 -0.97 -1.65
N LEU A 26 -5.59 -1.77 -1.64
CA LEU A 26 -5.64 -3.17 -1.21
C LEU A 26 -6.05 -3.28 0.27
N SER A 27 -5.50 -2.42 1.13
CA SER A 27 -5.89 -2.35 2.55
C SER A 27 -7.38 -2.00 2.70
N HIS A 28 -7.84 -0.96 1.99
CA HIS A 28 -9.25 -0.55 2.01
C HIS A 28 -10.18 -1.65 1.49
N PHE A 29 -9.85 -2.28 0.36
CA PHE A 29 -10.70 -3.34 -0.20
C PHE A 29 -10.72 -4.59 0.67
N SER A 30 -9.60 -4.96 1.31
CA SER A 30 -9.57 -6.06 2.26
C SER A 30 -10.59 -5.83 3.38
N PHE A 31 -10.61 -4.63 3.96
CA PHE A 31 -11.59 -4.24 4.97
C PHE A 31 -13.03 -4.32 4.43
N VAL A 32 -13.29 -3.74 3.25
CA VAL A 32 -14.64 -3.76 2.65
C VAL A 32 -15.13 -5.18 2.34
N THR A 33 -14.25 -6.06 1.86
CA THR A 33 -14.62 -7.46 1.58
C THR A 33 -14.87 -8.25 2.85
N TYR A 34 -14.15 -7.96 3.93
CA TYR A 34 -14.41 -8.55 5.23
C TYR A 34 -15.79 -8.15 5.76
N GLU A 35 -16.11 -6.85 5.75
CA GLU A 35 -17.41 -6.32 6.21
C GLU A 35 -18.61 -6.87 5.41
N LYS A 36 -18.39 -7.30 4.17
CA LYS A 36 -19.41 -7.89 3.29
C LYS A 36 -19.46 -9.42 3.36
N GLU A 37 -18.70 -10.05 4.26
CA GLU A 37 -18.60 -11.51 4.40
C GLU A 37 -18.06 -12.22 3.13
N HIS A 38 -17.32 -11.51 2.28
CA HIS A 38 -16.65 -12.07 1.10
C HIS A 38 -15.26 -12.59 1.46
N HIS A 39 -15.21 -13.66 2.26
CA HIS A 39 -13.96 -14.13 2.89
C HIS A 39 -12.86 -14.53 1.89
N GLU A 40 -13.20 -15.24 0.80
CA GLU A 40 -12.22 -15.64 -0.22
C GLU A 40 -11.56 -14.45 -0.91
N ASP A 41 -12.35 -13.40 -1.22
CA ASP A 41 -11.82 -12.17 -1.80
C ASP A 41 -10.94 -11.42 -0.79
N CYS A 42 -11.34 -11.37 0.48
CA CYS A 42 -10.56 -10.75 1.55
C CYS A 42 -9.17 -11.40 1.69
N GLU A 43 -9.12 -12.74 1.72
CA GLU A 43 -7.86 -13.48 1.78
C GLU A 43 -6.98 -13.21 0.55
N ARG A 44 -7.56 -13.24 -0.65
CA ARG A 44 -6.85 -12.97 -1.90
C ARG A 44 -6.28 -11.55 -1.95
N ILE A 45 -7.05 -10.55 -1.54
CA ILE A 45 -6.62 -9.15 -1.51
C ILE A 45 -5.53 -8.94 -0.45
N SER A 46 -5.68 -9.55 0.72
CA SER A 46 -4.66 -9.55 1.77
C SER A 46 -3.35 -10.15 1.27
N ALA A 47 -3.41 -11.26 0.52
CA ALA A 47 -2.22 -11.86 -0.09
C ALA A 47 -1.53 -10.91 -1.07
N TYR A 48 -2.27 -10.20 -1.92
CA TYR A 48 -1.68 -9.19 -2.83
C TYR A 48 -1.06 -8.01 -2.07
N PHE A 49 -1.68 -7.57 -0.97
CA PHE A 49 -1.11 -6.54 -0.10
C PHE A 49 0.25 -6.99 0.45
N HIS A 50 0.34 -8.20 0.99
CA HIS A 50 1.59 -8.74 1.52
C HIS A 50 2.65 -8.92 0.44
N GLN A 51 2.30 -9.45 -0.73
CA GLN A 51 3.24 -9.59 -1.85
C GLN A 51 3.79 -8.24 -2.31
N LEU A 52 2.94 -7.22 -2.44
CA LEU A 52 3.40 -5.88 -2.82
C LEU A 52 4.24 -5.23 -1.72
N ARG A 53 3.90 -5.46 -0.44
CA ARG A 53 4.69 -4.99 0.70
C ARG A 53 6.07 -5.64 0.72
N ASP A 54 6.16 -6.94 0.45
CA ASP A 54 7.42 -7.67 0.37
C ASP A 54 8.29 -7.17 -0.79
N PHE A 55 7.66 -6.84 -1.93
CA PHE A 55 8.35 -6.24 -3.08
C PHE A 55 9.06 -4.91 -2.73
N ILE A 56 8.52 -4.10 -1.80
CA ILE A 56 9.17 -2.84 -1.38
C ILE A 56 10.60 -3.09 -0.89
N PHE A 57 10.85 -4.22 -0.21
CA PHE A 57 12.19 -4.57 0.31
C PHE A 57 13.21 -4.92 -0.79
N THR A 58 12.79 -5.00 -2.05
CA THR A 58 13.68 -5.16 -3.21
C THR A 58 14.11 -3.82 -3.83
N LEU A 59 13.50 -2.71 -3.40
CA LEU A 59 13.78 -1.36 -3.91
C LEU A 59 14.99 -0.73 -3.21
N SER A 60 15.36 0.48 -3.65
CA SER A 60 16.38 1.27 -2.95
C SER A 60 15.93 1.63 -1.54
N PRO A 61 16.86 1.79 -0.57
CA PRO A 61 16.52 2.19 0.79
C PRO A 61 15.73 3.51 0.86
N GLU A 62 16.02 4.47 -0.01
CA GLU A 62 15.30 5.74 -0.08
C GLU A 62 13.82 5.54 -0.45
N SER A 63 13.56 4.79 -1.53
CA SER A 63 12.19 4.50 -1.96
C SER A 63 11.44 3.66 -0.94
N GLN A 64 12.11 2.69 -0.30
CA GLN A 64 11.53 1.93 0.79
C GLN A 64 11.08 2.84 1.94
N THR A 65 11.95 3.71 2.43
CA THR A 65 11.63 4.64 3.52
C THR A 65 10.47 5.56 3.14
N LYS A 66 10.46 6.13 1.93
CA LYS A 66 9.37 6.99 1.47
C LYS A 66 8.04 6.26 1.41
N ILE A 67 8.00 5.07 0.79
CA ILE A 67 6.77 4.30 0.64
C ILE A 67 6.24 3.86 2.01
N LEU A 68 7.11 3.33 2.89
CA LEU A 68 6.68 2.87 4.22
C LEU A 68 6.17 4.02 5.09
N ASN A 69 6.84 5.18 5.08
CA ASN A 69 6.36 6.37 5.81
C ASN A 69 5.03 6.90 5.27
N ALA A 70 4.75 6.74 3.97
CA ALA A 70 3.51 7.23 3.37
C ALA A 70 2.28 6.36 3.71
N ILE A 71 2.48 5.09 4.06
CA ILE A 71 1.40 4.11 4.34
C ILE A 71 1.26 3.74 5.82
N ASP A 72 2.14 4.27 6.69
CA ASP A 72 2.08 4.08 8.15
C ASP A 72 0.77 4.62 8.75
#